data_AF-A0A919HXP1-F1
#
_entry.id   AF-A0A919HXP1-F1
#
_cell.length_a   1.000
_cell.length_b   1.000
_cell.length_c   1.000
_cell.angle_alpha   90.00
_cell.angle_beta   90.00
_cell.angle_gamma   90.00
#
_symmetry.space_group_name_H-M   'P 1'
#
loop_
_entity.id
_entity.type
_entity.pdbx_description
1 polymer ?
#
loop_
_entity_poly.entity_id
_entity_poly.type
_entity_poly.pdbx_seq_one_letter_code
_entity_poly.pdbx_strand_id
1 'polypeptide(L)' 'MRSFNLDLMHGLPDQSLEEALDDLRQAIALNPPHLSWYQLTIEPNTLFGSRPPVLPDDDALWDIFEQGISC' A
#
# COMPACT_ATOMS: atom_id res chain seq x y z
N MET A 1 -15.75 15.20 17.55
CA MET A 1 -14.67 14.87 16.62
C MET A 1 -14.98 13.53 15.98
N ARG A 2 -14.94 13.42 14.65
CA ARG A 2 -15.02 12.13 13.96
C ARG A 2 -13.64 11.50 14.04
N SER A 3 -13.50 10.46 14.86
CA SER A 3 -12.32 9.59 14.82
C SER A 3 -12.51 8.61 13.67
N PHE A 4 -11.52 8.46 12.80
CA PHE A 4 -11.54 7.50 11.71
C PHE A 4 -10.14 6.90 11.53
N ASN A 5 -10.11 5.68 11.00
CA ASN A 5 -8.88 5.02 10.60
C ASN A 5 -8.78 5.11 9.07
N LEU A 6 -7.56 5.25 8.57
CA LEU A 6 -7.26 5.13 7.15
C LEU A 6 -6.28 3.98 6.98
N ASP A 7 -6.68 2.92 6.29
CA ASP A 7 -5.83 1.78 6.01
C ASP A 7 -5.42 1.84 4.54
N LEU A 8 -4.12 1.94 4.26
CA LEU A 8 -3.58 2.08 2.92
C LEU A 8 -2.77 0.84 2.56
N MET A 9 -3.05 0.26 1.38
CA MET A 9 -2.33 -0.88 0.83
C MET A 9 -1.40 -0.44 -0.29
N HIS A 10 -0.18 -0.99 -0.32
CA HIS A 10 0.83 -0.75 -1.34
C HIS A 10 1.31 -2.06 -1.98
N GLY A 11 2.05 -1.97 -3.08
CA GLY A 11 2.44 -3.14 -3.88
C GLY A 11 1.30 -3.67 -4.74
N LEU A 12 0.43 -2.77 -5.23
CA LEU A 12 -0.66 -3.13 -6.13
C LEU A 12 -0.12 -3.47 -7.54
N PRO A 13 -0.89 -4.20 -8.37
CA PRO A 13 -0.53 -4.42 -9.77
C PRO A 13 -0.29 -3.11 -10.50
N ASP A 14 0.79 -3.06 -11.29
CA ASP A 14 1.23 -1.89 -12.07
C ASP A 14 1.55 -0.62 -11.25
N GLN A 15 1.59 -0.70 -9.91
CA GLN A 15 1.93 0.43 -9.05
C GLN A 15 3.43 0.70 -9.07
N SER A 16 3.81 1.91 -9.45
CA SER A 16 5.18 2.39 -9.32
C SER A 16 5.48 2.89 -7.90
N LEU A 17 6.78 2.98 -7.57
CA LEU A 17 7.25 3.58 -6.33
C LEU A 17 6.73 5.02 -6.15
N GLU A 18 6.77 5.82 -7.20
CA GLU A 18 6.34 7.22 -7.14
C GLU A 18 4.85 7.34 -6.81
N GLU A 19 4.00 6.51 -7.45
CA GLU A 19 2.56 6.47 -7.19
C GLU A 19 2.26 6.02 -5.76
N ALA A 20 2.94 4.97 -5.26
CA ALA A 20 2.75 4.51 -3.89
C ALA A 20 3.09 5.60 -2.86
N LEU A 21 4.18 6.35 -3.08
CA LEU A 21 4.57 7.46 -2.21
C LEU A 21 3.64 8.66 -2.35
N ASP A 22 3.10 8.93 -3.54
CA ASP A 22 2.12 9.99 -3.73
C ASP A 22 0.79 9.69 -3.02
N ASP A 23 0.29 8.46 -3.14
CA ASP A 23 -0.88 7.98 -2.39
C ASP A 23 -0.68 8.14 -0.87
N LEU A 24 0.50 7.78 -0.37
CA LEU A 24 0.85 7.92 1.04
C LEU A 24 0.88 9.39 1.49
N ARG A 25 1.51 10.28 0.69
CA ARG A 25 1.53 11.72 0.99
C ARG A 25 0.13 12.31 1.03
N GLN A 26 -0.73 11.92 0.09
CA GLN A 26 -2.14 12.34 0.09
C GLN A 26 -2.87 11.84 1.34
N ALA A 27 -2.67 10.57 1.73
CA ALA A 27 -3.25 10.01 2.94
C ALA A 27 -2.81 10.74 4.22
N ILE A 28 -1.52 11.08 4.34
CA ILE A 28 -0.97 11.86 5.46
C ILE A 28 -1.56 13.28 5.48
N ALA A 29 -1.74 13.91 4.32
CA ALA A 29 -2.30 15.26 4.21
C ALA A 29 -3.76 15.36 4.69
N LEU A 30 -4.50 14.24 4.69
CA LEU A 30 -5.84 14.17 5.30
C LEU A 30 -5.82 14.22 6.83
N ASN A 31 -4.64 14.16 7.45
CA ASN A 31 -4.40 14.18 8.89
C ASN A 31 -5.30 13.19 9.67
N PRO A 32 -5.31 11.88 9.29
CA PRO A 32 -6.09 10.88 10.00
C PRO A 32 -5.51 10.67 11.41
N PRO A 33 -6.36 10.41 12.42
CA PRO A 33 -5.89 10.01 13.75
C PRO A 33 -5.05 8.73 13.76
N HIS A 34 -5.31 7.82 12.82
CA HIS A 34 -4.56 6.58 12.65
C HIS A 34 -4.47 6.24 11.15
N LEU A 35 -3.25 6.05 10.66
CA LEU A 35 -2.94 5.60 9.30
C LEU A 35 -2.18 4.28 9.38
N SER A 36 -2.68 3.25 8.69
CA SER A 36 -2.00 1.98 8.53
C SER A 36 -1.40 1.88 7.13
N TRP A 37 -0.21 1.28 7.01
CA TRP A 37 0.52 1.09 5.75
C TRP A 37 0.87 -0.39 5.59
N TYR A 38 0.20 -1.08 4.66
CA TYR A 38 0.30 -2.53 4.49
C TYR A 38 0.73 -2.91 3.07
N GLN A 39 1.63 -3.87 2.96
CA GLN A 39 1.89 -4.53 1.69
C GLN A 39 0.70 -5.44 1.31
N LEU A 40 0.30 -5.44 0.04
CA LEU A 40 -0.69 -6.37 -0.50
C LEU A 40 -0.16 -7.81 -0.45
N THR A 41 -0.90 -8.69 0.24
CA THR A 41 -0.66 -10.13 0.26
C THR A 41 -1.83 -10.86 -0.40
N ILE A 42 -1.54 -11.82 -1.26
CA ILE A 42 -2.57 -12.61 -1.95
C ILE A 42 -2.86 -13.90 -1.20
N GLU A 43 -4.06 -13.98 -0.62
CA GLU A 43 -4.53 -15.17 0.08
C GLU A 43 -5.08 -16.23 -0.90
N PRO A 44 -4.80 -17.53 -0.71
CA PRO A 44 -5.14 -18.58 -1.66
C PRO A 44 -6.65 -18.78 -1.87
N ASN A 45 -7.47 -18.39 -0.90
CA ASN A 45 -8.94 -18.54 -0.96
C ASN A 45 -9.67 -17.26 -1.45
N THR A 46 -9.00 -16.45 -2.25
CA THR A 46 -9.56 -15.20 -2.80
C THR A 46 -9.65 -15.24 -4.32
N LEU A 47 -10.35 -14.27 -4.92
CA LEU A 47 -10.38 -14.12 -6.38
C LEU A 47 -8.96 -13.96 -6.93
N PHE A 48 -8.11 -13.17 -6.29
CA PHE A 48 -6.71 -13.03 -6.66
C PHE A 48 -5.90 -14.30 -6.38
N GLY A 49 -6.20 -15.09 -5.36
CA GLY A 49 -5.60 -16.42 -5.18
C GLY A 49 -5.89 -17.36 -6.36
N SER A 50 -7.10 -17.30 -6.91
CA SER A 50 -7.50 -18.11 -8.08
C SER A 50 -6.98 -17.57 -9.41
N ARG A 51 -6.73 -16.26 -9.49
CA ARG A 51 -6.28 -15.54 -10.69
C ARG A 51 -5.29 -14.46 -10.25
N PRO A 52 -4.03 -14.84 -9.94
CA PRO A 52 -3.06 -13.92 -9.38
C PRO A 52 -2.73 -12.84 -10.41
N PRO A 53 -2.85 -11.55 -10.04
CA PRO A 53 -2.33 -10.48 -10.86
C PRO A 53 -0.79 -10.53 -10.85
N VAL A 54 -0.17 -9.83 -11.79
CA VAL A 54 1.27 -9.57 -11.72
C VAL A 54 1.49 -8.50 -10.65
N LEU A 55 2.26 -8.85 -9.63
CA LEU A 55 2.67 -7.91 -8.59
C LEU A 55 4.09 -7.41 -8.87
N PRO A 56 4.49 -6.26 -8.29
CA PRO A 56 5.89 -5.85 -8.27
C PRO A 56 6.76 -6.96 -7.65
N ASP A 57 8.04 -7.01 -8.07
CA ASP A 57 9.01 -7.93 -7.50
C ASP A 57 9.42 -7.53 -6.07
N ASP A 58 10.12 -8.43 -5.38
CA ASP A 58 10.48 -8.24 -3.97
C ASP A 58 11.35 -6.99 -3.74
N ASP A 59 12.22 -6.64 -4.71
CA ASP A 59 13.09 -5.46 -4.62
C ASP A 59 12.23 -4.18 -4.72
N ALA A 60 11.30 -4.11 -5.67
CA ALA A 60 10.38 -2.99 -5.81
C ALA A 60 9.44 -2.86 -4.60
N LEU A 61 8.93 -3.97 -4.08
CA LEU A 61 8.10 -3.99 -2.87
C LEU A 61 8.88 -3.48 -1.65
N TRP A 62 10.14 -3.87 -1.52
CA TRP A 62 11.03 -3.41 -0.47
C TRP A 62 11.28 -1.90 -0.56
N ASP A 63 11.59 -1.38 -1.75
CA ASP A 63 11.81 0.05 -1.97
C ASP A 63 10.58 0.89 -1.59
N ILE A 64 9.38 0.42 -1.96
CA ILE A 64 8.11 1.06 -1.59
C ILE A 64 7.95 1.09 -0.07
N PHE A 65 8.21 -0.04 0.59
CA PHE A 65 8.09 -0.14 2.03
C PHE A 65 9.07 0.79 2.75
N GLU A 66 10.38 0.68 2.44
CA GLU A 66 11.45 1.43 3.10
C GLU A 66 11.28 2.94 2.94
N GLN A 67 10.94 3.41 1.75
CA GLN A 67 10.71 4.84 1.52
C GLN A 67 9.39 5.33 2.11
N GLY A 68 8.35 4.49 2.10
CA GLY A 68 7.05 4.81 2.68
C GLY A 68 7.11 5.00 4.19
N ILE A 69 7.79 4.11 4.92
CA ILE A 69 7.95 4.22 6.38
C ILE A 69 8.86 5.40 6.80
N SER A 70 9.60 5.97 5.86
CA SER A 70 10.52 7.09 6.10
C SER A 70 9.89 8.46 5.83
N CYS A 71 8.64 8.52 5.36
CA CYS A 71 7.91 9.78 5.10
C CYS A 71 7.43 10.50 6.37
#